data_AF-A0A353H8V3-F1
#
_entry.id   AF-A0A353H8V3-F1
#
_cell.length_a   1.000
_cell.length_b   1.000
_cell.length_c   1.000
_cell.angle_alpha   90.00
_cell.angle_beta   90.00
_cell.angle_gamma   90.00
#
_symmetry.space_group_name_H-M   'P 1'
#
loop_
_entity.id
_entity.type
_entity.pdbx_description
1 polymer ?
#
loop_
_entity_poly.entity_id
_entity_poly.type
_entity_poly.pdbx_seq_one_letter_code
_entity_poly.pdbx_strand_id
1 'polypeptide(L)' 'MVFFGWNIGKIFSSDFTTKPVGKGTGLGLASVKTMVDAYSGDIQVESKRGKGTVFVVSIPTTKP' A
#
# COMPACT_ATOMS: atom_id res chain seq x y z
N MET A 1 16.43 3.54 3.33
CA MET A 1 15.75 2.23 3.31
C MET A 1 15.23 1.94 4.72
N VAL A 2 14.09 2.52 5.12
CA VAL A 2 13.56 2.36 6.49
C VAL A 2 12.42 1.34 6.47
N PHE A 3 12.74 0.08 6.79
CA PHE A 3 11.78 -0.99 7.04
C PHE A 3 11.57 -1.13 8.54
N PHE A 4 10.38 -0.80 9.07
CA PHE A 4 9.95 -1.27 10.40
C PHE A 4 8.42 -1.43 10.47
N GLY A 5 7.95 -2.60 10.05
CA GLY A 5 6.57 -3.04 10.25
C GLY A 5 6.35 -4.42 9.64
N TRP A 6 6.11 -5.43 10.48
CA TRP A 6 5.73 -6.78 10.04
C TRP A 6 4.49 -6.68 9.13
N ASN A 7 4.55 -7.33 7.95
CA ASN A 7 3.47 -7.47 6.96
C ASN A 7 3.27 -6.36 5.90
N ILE A 8 4.27 -5.53 5.53
CA ILE A 8 4.15 -4.62 4.36
C ILE A 8 3.69 -5.35 3.09
N GLY A 9 4.09 -6.61 2.89
CA GLY A 9 3.60 -7.39 1.74
C GLY A 9 2.11 -7.72 1.80
N LYS A 10 1.55 -7.95 3.00
CA LYS A 10 0.14 -8.37 3.15
C LYS A 10 -0.85 -7.22 3.10
N ILE A 11 -0.44 -5.98 3.36
CA ILE A 11 -1.37 -4.84 3.37
C ILE A 11 -1.97 -4.54 1.98
N PHE A 12 -1.35 -5.07 0.93
CA PHE A 12 -1.82 -4.98 -0.46
C PHE A 12 -2.68 -6.17 -0.89
N SER A 13 -2.94 -7.13 0.00
CA SER A 13 -3.89 -8.22 -0.28
C SER A 13 -5.33 -7.71 -0.14
N SER A 14 -6.22 -8.12 -1.05
CA SER A 14 -7.63 -7.70 -1.09
C SER A 14 -8.39 -7.93 0.21
N ASP A 15 -7.99 -8.96 0.96
CA ASP A 15 -8.73 -9.43 2.14
C ASP A 15 -8.08 -8.93 3.45
N PHE A 16 -7.01 -8.14 3.36
CA PHE A 16 -6.31 -7.64 4.53
C PHE A 16 -6.96 -6.36 5.07
N THR A 17 -7.36 -6.39 6.34
CA THR A 17 -7.81 -5.21 7.07
C THR A 17 -7.55 -5.38 8.56
N THR A 18 -7.21 -4.29 9.24
CA THR A 18 -7.16 -4.24 10.71
C THR A 18 -8.47 -3.72 11.31
N LYS A 19 -9.44 -3.33 10.47
CA LYS A 19 -10.77 -2.90 10.93
C LYS A 19 -11.61 -4.10 11.37
N PRO A 20 -12.54 -3.93 12.31
CA PRO A 20 -13.47 -4.99 12.70
C PRO A 20 -14.29 -5.53 11.53
N VAL A 21 -14.84 -6.74 11.70
CA VAL A 21 -15.74 -7.38 10.73
C VAL A 21 -16.89 -6.44 10.36
N GLY A 22 -17.18 -6.33 9.07
CA GLY A 22 -18.23 -5.45 8.54
C GLY A 22 -17.89 -3.96 8.52
N LYS A 23 -16.69 -3.54 8.93
CA LYS A 23 -16.26 -2.12 8.94
C LYS A 23 -15.26 -1.77 7.83
N GLY A 24 -14.94 -2.71 6.96
CA GLY A 24 -14.11 -2.49 5.79
C GLY A 24 -13.97 -3.76 4.98
N THR A 25 -13.74 -3.59 3.68
CA THR A 25 -13.59 -4.70 2.73
C THR A 25 -12.13 -5.13 2.52
N GLY A 26 -11.16 -4.32 2.96
CA GLY A 26 -9.73 -4.57 2.70
C GLY A 26 -9.24 -4.16 1.30
N LEU A 27 -10.14 -3.81 0.38
CA LEU A 27 -9.83 -3.66 -1.04
C LEU A 27 -8.99 -2.43 -1.41
N GLY A 28 -8.98 -1.37 -0.59
CA GLY A 28 -8.44 -0.07 -0.98
C GLY A 28 -6.96 -0.11 -1.41
N LEU A 29 -6.09 -0.67 -0.56
CA LEU A 29 -4.66 -0.75 -0.88
C LEU A 29 -4.36 -1.74 -2.01
N ALA A 30 -5.13 -2.84 -2.10
CA ALA A 30 -5.04 -3.76 -3.23
C ALA A 30 -5.34 -3.04 -4.55
N SER A 31 -6.40 -2.23 -4.60
CA SER A 31 -6.74 -1.43 -5.78
C SER A 31 -5.63 -0.43 -6.14
N VAL A 32 -5.05 0.25 -5.14
CA VAL A 32 -3.92 1.17 -5.38
C VAL A 32 -2.72 0.43 -5.98
N LYS A 33 -2.36 -0.75 -5.46
CA LYS A 33 -1.24 -1.53 -6.01
C LYS A 33 -1.48 -1.90 -7.47
N THR A 34 -2.68 -2.40 -7.80
CA THR A 34 -3.06 -2.74 -9.18
C THR A 34 -2.99 -1.53 -10.11
N MET A 35 -3.45 -0.36 -9.66
CA MET A 35 -3.37 0.87 -10.45
C MET A 35 -1.91 1.27 -10.70
N VAL A 36 -1.10 1.34 -9.64
CA VAL A 36 0.32 1.71 -9.74
C VAL A 36 1.05 0.78 -10.71
N ASP A 37 0.83 -0.53 -10.61
CA ASP A 37 1.43 -1.52 -11.52
C ASP A 37 0.98 -1.33 -12.97
N ALA A 38 -0.30 -1.06 -13.20
CA ALA A 38 -0.84 -0.80 -14.54
C ALA A 38 -0.22 0.45 -15.19
N TYR A 39 0.24 1.41 -14.40
CA TYR A 39 0.96 2.60 -14.85
C TYR A 39 2.49 2.44 -14.84
N SER A 40 3.02 1.21 -14.69
CA SER A 40 4.46 0.95 -14.57
C SER A 40 5.13 1.76 -13.45
N GLY A 41 4.36 2.07 -12.41
CA GLY A 41 4.81 2.82 -11.25
C GLY A 41 5.36 1.95 -10.13
N ASP A 42 5.79 2.62 -9.06
CA ASP A 42 6.22 2.02 -7.80
C ASP A 42 5.45 2.61 -6.61
N ILE A 43 5.27 1.81 -5.57
CA ILE A 43 4.67 2.25 -4.31
C ILE A 43 5.51 1.80 -3.13
N GLN A 44 5.94 2.77 -2.33
CA GLN A 44 6.75 2.56 -1.13
C GLN A 44 5.96 2.96 0.11
N VAL A 45 6.25 2.28 1.22
CA VAL A 45 5.56 2.50 2.49
C VAL A 45 6.59 2.70 3.59
N GLU A 46 6.50 3.84 4.25
CA GLU A 46 7.28 4.16 5.44
C GLU A 46 6.33 4.28 6.62
N SER A 47 6.47 3.42 7.61
CA SER A 47 5.63 3.46 8.81
C SER A 47 6.47 3.41 10.06
N LYS A 48 6.06 4.19 11.07
CA LYS A 48 6.62 4.11 12.41
C LYS A 48 5.50 4.18 13.43
N ARG A 49 5.43 3.17 14.30
CA ARG A 49 4.43 3.09 15.37
C ARG A 49 4.42 4.39 16.20
N GLY A 50 3.23 4.94 16.41
CA GLY A 50 3.04 6.19 17.15
C GLY A 50 3.46 7.46 16.41
N LYS A 51 3.98 7.37 15.18
CA LYS A 51 4.33 8.52 14.33
C LYS A 51 3.51 8.61 13.04
N GLY A 52 2.82 7.53 12.67
CA GLY A 52 2.00 7.46 11.47
C GLY A 52 2.65 6.64 10.36
N THR A 53 2.06 6.76 9.18
CA THR A 53 2.45 6.01 7.98
C THR A 53 2.40 6.95 6.77
N VAL A 54 3.41 6.85 5.91
CA VAL A 54 3.53 7.56 4.65
C VAL A 54 3.54 6.54 3.52
N PHE A 55 2.75 6.81 2.49
CA PHE A 55 2.75 6.07 1.23
C PHE A 55 3.31 6.98 0.15
N VAL A 56 4.32 6.52 -0.58
CA VAL A 56 4.96 7.26 -1.66
C VAL A 56 4.67 6.53 -2.96
N VAL A 57 3.95 7.18 -3.87
CA VAL A 57 3.62 6.64 -5.20
C VAL A 57 4.44 7.38 -6.24
N SER A 58 5.15 6.63 -7.09
CA SER A 58 5.95 7.17 -8.18
C SER A 58 5.46 6.60 -9.51
N ILE A 59 5.09 7.46 -10.45
CA ILE A 59 4.63 7.07 -11.78
C ILE A 59 5.58 7.65 -12.84
N PRO A 60 6.03 6.88 -13.85
CA PRO A 60 6.79 7.39 -14.97
C PRO A 60 6.01 8.45 -15.75
N THR A 61 6.67 9.53 -16.16
CA THR A 61 6.04 10.61 -16.95
C THR A 61 5.83 10.23 -18.43
N THR A 62 6.43 9.13 -18.86
CA THR A 62 6.31 8.55 -20.20
C THR A 62 6.12 7.05 -20.09
N LYS A 63 5.30 6.46 -20.97
CA LYS A 63 5.24 5.00 -21.08
C LYS A 63 6.62 4.47 -21.52
N PRO A 64 7.10 3.34 -20.97
CA PRO A 64 8.29 2.67 -21.45
C PRO A 64 8.12 2.18 -22.90
#